data_AF-X0W3J9-F1
#
_entry.id   AF-X0W3J9-F1
#
_cell.length_a   1.000
_cell.length_b   1.000
_cell.length_c   1.000
_cell.angle_alpha   90.00
_cell.angle_beta   90.00
_cell.angle_gamma   90.00
#
_symmetry.space_group_name_H-M   'P 1'
#
loop_
_entity.id
_entity.type
_entity.pdbx_description
1 polymer ?
#
loop_
_entity_poly.entity_id
_entity_poly.type
_entity_poly.pdbx_seq_one_letter_code
_entity_poly.pdbx_strand_id
1 'polypeptide(L)'
;DCDKVVNYDLHWNPVRLIQRFGRIDRIGSDYDIIYGYNFLPETGIERNLGLKQKLHNRIQEIHDTIGEDSAILDRTEQLNEEAMYAIYEKKGGQLSLFEDEEDEYVDLNEAEEILRQLKGEKPEEYERISSLRDGIRTAKPSASKGLYVFCQAGNYQQLFHVDDAGNVITRDIPRILGVIKCGPALEGQKLPEGYNISVMRVKRQFEEEFKHRQAEREHTLSLTQGQRYVLRELRVLFNTTEDENLKAQILILERAFR
;
A
#
# COMPACT_ATOMS: atom_id res chain seq x y z
N ASP A 1 -18.33 -12.14 -20.64
CA ASP A 1 -17.20 -12.05 -19.68
C ASP A 1 -17.44 -12.99 -18.49
N CYS A 2 -16.56 -12.99 -17.48
CA CYS A 2 -16.81 -13.65 -16.20
C CYS A 2 -16.74 -12.63 -15.05
N ASP A 3 -17.51 -12.87 -13.98
CA ASP A 3 -17.65 -12.00 -12.82
C ASP A 3 -17.04 -12.59 -11.55
N LYS A 4 -16.35 -13.74 -11.65
CA LYS A 4 -15.82 -14.49 -10.49
C LYS A 4 -14.39 -14.92 -10.74
N VAL A 5 -13.51 -14.61 -9.80
CA VAL A 5 -12.13 -15.13 -9.70
C VAL A 5 -12.03 -16.00 -8.46
N VAL A 6 -11.49 -17.20 -8.62
CA VAL A 6 -11.22 -18.13 -7.52
C VAL A 6 -9.72 -18.37 -7.42
N ASN A 7 -9.11 -17.87 -6.36
CA ASN A 7 -7.70 -18.04 -6.05
C ASN A 7 -7.53 -19.22 -5.10
N TYR A 8 -7.03 -20.35 -5.60
CA TYR A 8 -6.71 -21.52 -4.80
C TYR A 8 -5.41 -21.39 -4.00
N ASP A 9 -4.56 -20.46 -4.42
CA ASP A 9 -3.28 -20.12 -3.82
C ASP A 9 -3.21 -18.61 -3.57
N LEU A 10 -2.61 -18.24 -2.44
CA LEU A 10 -2.26 -16.86 -2.15
C LEU A 10 -0.75 -16.70 -2.28
N HIS A 11 -0.34 -15.78 -3.16
CA HIS A 11 1.05 -15.42 -3.31
C HIS A 11 1.47 -14.44 -2.21
N TRP A 12 2.72 -14.51 -1.79
CA TRP A 12 3.34 -13.55 -0.85
C TRP A 12 3.43 -12.12 -1.39
N ASN A 13 3.23 -11.94 -2.70
CA ASN A 13 3.25 -10.65 -3.38
C ASN A 13 1.81 -10.29 -3.76
N PRO A 14 1.19 -9.31 -3.09
CA PRO A 14 -0.19 -8.93 -3.35
C PRO A 14 -0.42 -8.34 -4.75
N VAL A 15 0.63 -7.84 -5.41
CA VAL A 15 0.55 -7.36 -6.81
C VAL A 15 0.08 -8.48 -7.74
N ARG A 16 0.51 -9.73 -7.49
CA ARG A 16 0.04 -10.88 -8.28
C ARG A 16 -1.45 -11.14 -8.09
N LEU A 17 -1.99 -10.85 -6.91
CA LEU A 17 -3.41 -11.00 -6.62
C LEU A 17 -4.22 -9.92 -7.37
N ILE A 18 -3.75 -8.66 -7.32
CA ILE A 18 -4.34 -7.52 -8.07
C ILE A 18 -4.35 -7.79 -9.58
N GLN A 19 -3.22 -8.24 -10.13
CA GLN A 19 -3.11 -8.56 -11.56
C GLN A 19 -4.08 -9.68 -11.98
N ARG A 20 -4.39 -10.65 -11.11
CA ARG A 20 -5.39 -11.69 -11.38
C ARG A 20 -6.79 -11.09 -11.50
N PHE A 21 -7.14 -10.13 -10.65
CA PHE A 21 -8.40 -9.39 -10.76
C PHE A 21 -8.46 -8.55 -12.03
N GLY A 22 -7.39 -7.83 -12.37
CA GLY A 22 -7.31 -7.01 -13.60
C GLY A 22 -7.46 -7.78 -14.92
N ARG A 23 -7.45 -9.12 -14.91
CA ARG A 23 -7.78 -9.93 -16.11
C ARG A 23 -9.26 -9.91 -16.45
N ILE A 24 -10.12 -9.68 -15.46
CA ILE A 24 -11.57 -9.66 -15.61
C ILE A 24 -12.16 -8.29 -15.26
N ASP A 25 -11.48 -7.54 -14.40
CA ASP A 25 -11.81 -6.16 -14.04
C ASP A 25 -11.18 -5.18 -15.02
N ARG A 26 -11.92 -4.89 -16.10
CA ARG A 26 -11.46 -4.07 -17.22
C ARG A 26 -12.59 -3.24 -17.80
N ILE A 27 -12.21 -2.10 -18.40
CA ILE A 27 -13.14 -1.21 -19.11
C ILE A 27 -13.81 -2.01 -20.24
N GLY A 28 -15.15 -2.13 -20.16
CA GLY A 28 -15.96 -2.90 -21.11
C GLY A 28 -16.43 -4.27 -20.64
N SER A 29 -16.17 -4.65 -19.38
CA SER A 29 -16.82 -5.80 -18.75
C SER A 29 -18.35 -5.60 -18.72
N ASP A 30 -19.11 -6.65 -19.03
CA ASP A 30 -20.59 -6.66 -18.96
C ASP A 30 -21.13 -6.71 -17.51
N TYR A 31 -20.24 -6.81 -16.52
CA TYR A 31 -20.59 -7.04 -15.12
C TYR A 31 -20.18 -5.87 -14.23
N ASP A 32 -21.16 -5.30 -13.51
CA ASP A 32 -20.95 -4.18 -12.58
C ASP A 32 -20.20 -4.57 -11.30
N ILE A 33 -20.18 -5.87 -10.96
CA ILE A 33 -19.58 -6.39 -9.73
C ILE A 33 -18.75 -7.63 -10.06
N ILE A 34 -17.52 -7.63 -9.58
CA ILE A 34 -16.60 -8.77 -9.66
C ILE A 34 -16.39 -9.36 -8.28
N TYR A 35 -16.49 -10.68 -8.18
CA TYR A 35 -16.34 -11.44 -6.94
C TYR A 35 -15.01 -12.17 -6.89
N GLY A 36 -14.21 -11.85 -5.87
CA GLY A 36 -13.00 -12.56 -5.51
C GLY A 36 -13.21 -13.60 -4.41
N TYR A 37 -12.82 -14.84 -4.67
CA TYR A 37 -12.80 -15.92 -3.68
C TYR A 37 -11.36 -16.35 -3.44
N ASN A 38 -10.83 -16.03 -2.26
CA ASN A 38 -9.48 -16.37 -1.86
C ASN A 38 -9.49 -17.56 -0.89
N PHE A 39 -8.82 -18.65 -1.26
CA PHE A 39 -8.61 -19.78 -0.35
C PHE A 39 -7.45 -19.45 0.58
N LEU A 40 -7.76 -19.35 1.88
CA LEU A 40 -6.76 -19.17 2.92
C LEU A 40 -6.10 -20.52 3.26
N PRO A 41 -4.80 -20.53 3.59
CA PRO A 41 -4.13 -21.74 4.04
C PRO A 41 -4.76 -22.27 5.34
N GLU A 42 -4.60 -23.58 5.55
CA GLU A 42 -5.08 -24.24 6.75
C GLU A 42 -4.49 -23.61 8.02
N THR A 43 -5.28 -23.54 9.11
CA THR A 43 -4.89 -22.88 10.36
C THR A 43 -3.57 -23.38 10.99
N GLY A 44 -3.15 -24.61 10.70
CA GLY A 44 -1.85 -25.14 11.14
C GLY A 44 -0.67 -24.54 10.37
N ILE A 45 -0.84 -24.36 9.05
CA ILE A 45 0.13 -23.74 8.14
C ILE A 45 0.18 -22.23 8.40
N GLU A 46 -0.98 -21.58 8.52
CA GLU A 46 -1.08 -20.14 8.81
C GLU A 46 -0.43 -19.76 10.15
N ARG A 47 -0.50 -20.62 11.18
CA ARG A 47 0.16 -20.37 12.48
C ARG A 47 1.69 -20.24 12.38
N ASN A 48 2.30 -20.90 11.41
CA ASN A 48 3.75 -20.86 11.21
C ASN A 48 4.17 -19.77 10.21
N LEU A 49 3.33 -19.49 9.22
CA LEU A 49 3.67 -18.58 8.12
C LEU A 49 3.18 -17.15 8.33
N GLY A 50 2.03 -16.96 9.01
CA GLY A 50 1.37 -15.66 9.17
C GLY A 50 1.03 -15.00 7.83
N LEU A 51 0.78 -15.80 6.78
CA LEU A 51 0.62 -15.34 5.41
C LEU A 51 -0.54 -14.36 5.30
N LYS A 52 -1.67 -14.64 5.97
CA LYS A 52 -2.84 -13.77 5.96
C LYS A 52 -2.51 -12.39 6.54
N GLN A 53 -1.89 -12.35 7.71
CA GLN A 53 -1.56 -11.09 8.38
C GLN A 53 -0.53 -10.29 7.58
N LYS A 54 0.48 -10.96 7.03
CA LYS A 54 1.50 -10.33 6.19
C LYS A 54 0.88 -9.74 4.92
N LEU A 55 0.03 -10.49 4.22
CA LEU A 55 -0.69 -10.00 3.05
C LEU A 55 -1.62 -8.84 3.39
N HIS A 56 -2.35 -8.92 4.50
CA HIS A 56 -3.25 -7.86 4.94
C HIS A 56 -2.49 -6.55 5.20
N ASN A 57 -1.42 -6.60 6.00
CA ASN A 57 -0.59 -5.41 6.28
C ASN A 57 -0.03 -4.83 4.97
N ARG A 58 0.40 -5.70 4.06
CA ARG A 58 1.01 -5.30 2.79
C ARG A 58 0.01 -4.68 1.82
N ILE A 59 -1.19 -5.24 1.73
CA ILE A 59 -2.29 -4.68 0.94
C ILE A 59 -2.72 -3.34 1.54
N GLN A 60 -2.74 -3.20 2.86
CA GLN A 60 -3.00 -1.92 3.50
C GLN A 60 -1.95 -0.85 3.17
N GLU A 61 -0.65 -1.22 3.13
CA GLU A 61 0.41 -0.31 2.68
C GLU A 61 0.25 0.11 1.21
N ILE A 62 -0.23 -0.81 0.36
CA ILE A 62 -0.55 -0.52 -1.05
C ILE A 62 -1.75 0.42 -1.13
N HIS A 63 -2.85 0.13 -0.44
CA HIS A 63 -4.01 1.03 -0.33
C HIS A 63 -3.61 2.43 0.14
N ASP A 64 -2.69 2.51 1.11
CA ASP A 64 -2.20 3.77 1.66
C ASP A 64 -1.30 4.58 0.71
N THR A 65 -0.75 3.93 -0.33
CA THR A 65 0.24 4.51 -1.27
C THR A 65 -0.33 4.69 -2.68
N ILE A 66 -1.17 3.77 -3.14
CA ILE A 66 -1.72 3.61 -4.49
C ILE A 66 -3.26 3.73 -4.48
N GLY A 67 -3.94 3.83 -3.32
CA GLY A 67 -5.38 4.15 -3.29
C GLY A 67 -6.25 3.28 -4.20
N GLU A 68 -6.28 1.97 -3.96
CA GLU A 68 -7.21 1.09 -4.67
C GLU A 68 -8.62 1.20 -4.07
N ASP A 69 -9.63 0.95 -4.92
CA ASP A 69 -11.06 1.19 -4.65
C ASP A 69 -11.80 -0.04 -4.12
N SER A 70 -11.12 -1.18 -4.05
CA SER A 70 -11.74 -2.48 -3.84
C SER A 70 -10.94 -3.35 -2.87
N ALA A 71 -11.64 -4.11 -2.03
CA ALA A 71 -11.02 -5.06 -1.11
C ALA A 71 -10.49 -6.29 -1.88
N ILE A 72 -9.22 -6.65 -1.68
CA ILE A 72 -8.51 -7.62 -2.53
C ILE A 72 -8.36 -8.99 -1.85
N LEU A 73 -8.02 -9.01 -0.58
CA LEU A 73 -7.78 -10.19 0.24
C LEU A 73 -9.02 -10.59 1.04
N ASP A 74 -9.59 -9.66 1.84
CA ASP A 74 -10.82 -9.89 2.58
C ASP A 74 -11.65 -8.62 2.86
N ARG A 75 -12.93 -8.82 3.22
CA ARG A 75 -13.91 -7.74 3.42
C ARG A 75 -13.64 -6.84 4.64
N THR A 76 -12.60 -7.10 5.42
CA THR A 76 -12.23 -6.28 6.59
C THR A 76 -11.16 -5.24 6.27
N GLU A 77 -10.67 -5.20 5.03
CA GLU A 77 -9.76 -4.15 4.53
C GLU A 77 -10.34 -2.75 4.71
N GLN A 78 -9.50 -1.84 5.18
CA GLN A 78 -9.84 -0.43 5.27
C GLN A 78 -9.42 0.23 3.96
N LEU A 79 -10.39 0.41 3.07
CA LEU A 79 -10.20 1.11 1.81
C LEU A 79 -10.05 2.60 2.09
N ASN A 80 -9.01 3.21 1.52
CA ASN A 80 -8.83 4.65 1.56
C ASN A 80 -9.44 5.25 0.28
N GLU A 81 -10.74 5.52 0.31
CA GLU A 81 -11.51 6.05 -0.82
C GLU A 81 -10.96 7.40 -1.34
N GLU A 82 -10.19 8.17 -0.55
CA GLU A 82 -9.61 9.46 -0.98
C GLU A 82 -8.29 9.30 -1.77
N ALA A 83 -7.52 8.24 -1.50
CA ALA A 83 -6.34 7.92 -2.29
C ALA A 83 -6.70 7.47 -3.72
N MET A 84 -7.90 6.93 -3.90
CA MET A 84 -8.51 6.59 -5.20
C MET A 84 -8.75 7.85 -6.06
N TYR A 85 -9.40 8.88 -5.51
CA TYR A 85 -9.66 10.12 -6.26
C TYR A 85 -8.36 10.83 -6.70
N ALA A 86 -7.30 10.74 -5.89
CA ALA A 86 -6.00 11.35 -6.23
C ALA A 86 -5.34 10.74 -7.48
N ILE A 87 -5.65 9.49 -7.82
CA ILE A 87 -5.10 8.77 -8.99
C ILE A 87 -6.00 8.96 -10.21
N TYR A 88 -7.32 8.97 -10.03
CA TYR A 88 -8.25 9.28 -11.11
C TYR A 88 -8.15 10.75 -11.57
N GLU A 89 -7.87 11.71 -10.66
CA GLU A 89 -7.62 13.12 -11.04
C GLU A 89 -6.25 13.33 -11.70
N LYS A 90 -5.23 12.53 -11.33
CA LYS A 90 -3.89 12.59 -11.93
C LYS A 90 -3.69 11.49 -12.97
N LYS A 91 -4.37 11.62 -14.12
CA LYS A 91 -4.07 10.97 -15.42
C LYS A 91 -3.83 9.45 -15.35
N GLY A 92 -4.72 8.68 -16.00
CA GLY A 92 -4.65 7.23 -16.25
C GLY A 92 -3.48 6.69 -17.08
N GLY A 93 -2.25 7.15 -16.82
CA GLY A 93 -1.00 6.61 -17.36
C GLY A 93 -0.17 5.83 -16.34
N GLN A 94 -0.60 5.72 -15.08
CA GLN A 94 0.11 4.92 -14.08
C GLN A 94 -0.10 3.41 -14.29
N LEU A 95 -1.27 2.97 -14.75
CA LEU A 95 -1.55 1.53 -14.91
C LEU A 95 -0.70 0.82 -16.00
N SER A 96 -0.23 1.54 -17.02
CA SER A 96 0.60 0.95 -18.10
C SER A 96 2.09 0.83 -17.74
N LEU A 97 2.52 1.32 -16.59
CA LEU A 97 3.92 1.23 -16.11
C LEU A 97 4.20 -0.03 -15.27
N PHE A 98 3.19 -0.89 -15.10
CA PHE A 98 3.23 -2.10 -14.27
C PHE A 98 3.40 -3.41 -15.05
N GLU A 99 3.46 -3.38 -16.40
CA GLU A 99 3.54 -4.61 -17.21
C GLU A 99 4.95 -4.99 -17.69
N ASP A 100 5.95 -4.10 -17.63
CA ASP A 100 7.18 -4.31 -18.43
C ASP A 100 8.51 -4.59 -17.68
N GLU A 101 8.57 -4.67 -16.35
CA GLU A 101 9.86 -4.92 -15.65
C GLU A 101 9.73 -5.90 -14.48
N GLU A 102 9.45 -7.19 -14.74
CA GLU A 102 9.45 -8.25 -13.71
C GLU A 102 10.84 -8.47 -13.07
N ASP A 103 11.94 -8.07 -13.72
CA ASP A 103 13.32 -8.38 -13.28
C ASP A 103 13.89 -7.47 -12.18
N GLU A 104 13.26 -6.33 -11.87
CA GLU A 104 13.79 -5.35 -10.89
C GLU A 104 13.02 -5.31 -9.55
N TYR A 105 12.12 -6.26 -9.29
CA TYR A 105 11.37 -6.31 -8.03
C TYR A 105 12.13 -7.08 -6.94
N VAL A 106 12.27 -6.47 -5.76
CA VAL A 106 12.74 -7.19 -4.56
C VAL A 106 11.55 -7.76 -3.79
N ASP A 107 11.58 -9.08 -3.55
CA ASP A 107 10.65 -9.70 -2.60
C ASP A 107 10.98 -9.22 -1.19
N LEU A 108 10.01 -8.62 -0.51
CA LEU A 108 10.22 -8.12 0.85
C LEU A 108 10.47 -9.22 1.87
N ASN A 109 10.04 -10.46 1.60
CA ASN A 109 10.43 -11.59 2.44
C ASN A 109 11.92 -11.90 2.28
N GLU A 110 12.47 -11.76 1.07
CA GLU A 110 13.92 -11.86 0.86
C GLU A 110 14.63 -10.77 1.66
N ALA A 111 14.11 -9.53 1.63
CA ALA A 111 14.66 -8.43 2.42
C ALA A 111 14.56 -8.67 3.95
N GLU A 112 13.44 -9.19 4.44
CA GLU A 112 13.26 -9.57 5.85
C GLU A 112 14.26 -10.65 6.27
N GLU A 113 14.42 -11.67 5.42
CA GLU A 113 15.33 -12.78 5.69
C GLU A 113 16.80 -12.32 5.68
N ILE A 114 17.18 -11.42 4.78
CA ILE A 114 18.50 -10.78 4.79
C ILE A 114 18.77 -10.09 6.13
N LEU A 115 17.81 -9.33 6.67
CA LEU A 115 17.95 -8.67 7.96
C LEU A 115 18.00 -9.67 9.13
N ARG A 116 17.22 -10.75 9.06
CA ARG A 116 17.22 -11.82 10.06
C ARG A 116 18.56 -12.56 10.09
N GLN A 117 19.10 -12.89 8.92
CA GLN A 117 20.43 -13.50 8.77
C GLN A 117 21.52 -12.55 9.27
N LEU A 118 21.47 -11.27 8.89
CA LEU A 118 22.42 -10.27 9.36
C LEU A 118 22.44 -10.18 10.89
N LYS A 119 21.27 -10.19 11.52
CA LYS A 119 21.15 -10.19 12.99
C LYS A 119 21.78 -11.43 13.63
N GLY A 120 21.70 -12.59 12.99
CA GLY A 120 22.27 -13.85 13.48
C GLY A 120 23.77 -13.95 13.28
N GLU A 121 24.26 -13.60 12.09
CA GLU A 121 25.67 -13.77 11.70
C GLU A 121 26.56 -12.60 12.13
N LYS A 122 26.03 -11.38 12.11
CA LYS A 122 26.77 -10.13 12.37
C LYS A 122 25.94 -9.18 13.24
N PRO A 123 25.71 -9.52 14.52
CA PRO A 123 24.87 -8.72 15.42
C PRO A 123 25.38 -7.29 15.60
N GLU A 124 26.70 -7.08 15.65
CA GLU A 124 27.30 -5.74 15.76
C GLU A 124 26.96 -4.84 14.56
N GLU A 125 26.93 -5.42 13.35
CA GLU A 125 26.59 -4.69 12.13
C GLU A 125 25.09 -4.37 12.07
N TYR A 126 24.24 -5.31 12.51
CA TYR A 126 22.82 -5.06 12.67
C TYR A 126 22.56 -3.92 13.68
N GLU A 127 23.22 -3.94 14.84
CA GLU A 127 23.11 -2.87 15.83
C GLU A 127 23.58 -1.53 15.27
N ARG A 128 24.72 -1.51 14.57
CA ARG A 128 25.23 -0.32 13.88
C ARG A 128 24.18 0.25 12.94
N ILE A 129 23.59 -0.56 12.07
CA ILE A 129 22.55 -0.13 11.12
C ILE A 129 21.30 0.36 11.85
N SER A 130 20.85 -0.34 12.90
CA SER A 130 19.66 0.05 13.67
C SER A 130 19.82 1.35 14.47
N SER A 131 21.06 1.68 14.84
CA SER A 131 21.43 2.91 15.56
C SER A 131 21.70 4.11 14.64
N LEU A 132 21.61 3.92 13.32
CA LEU A 132 21.84 4.98 12.36
C LEU A 132 20.86 6.12 12.56
N ARG A 133 21.39 7.34 12.63
CA ARG A 133 20.59 8.57 12.73
C ARG A 133 19.80 8.82 11.45
N ASP A 134 18.69 9.52 11.58
CA ASP A 134 17.97 10.04 10.43
C ASP A 134 18.82 11.04 9.61
N GLY A 135 18.45 11.18 8.34
CA GLY A 135 19.08 12.11 7.41
C GLY A 135 20.42 11.64 6.84
N ILE A 136 20.69 10.33 6.88
CA ILE A 136 21.80 9.70 6.16
C ILE A 136 21.56 9.80 4.66
N ARG A 137 22.65 10.00 3.93
CA ARG A 137 22.66 10.23 2.48
C ARG A 137 23.82 9.48 1.89
N THR A 138 23.59 8.86 0.74
CA THR A 138 24.62 8.19 -0.05
C THR A 138 24.25 8.26 -1.52
N ALA A 139 25.22 8.08 -2.39
CA ALA A 139 25.01 7.90 -3.82
C ALA A 139 25.71 6.62 -4.27
N LYS A 140 25.13 5.92 -5.24
CA LYS A 140 25.75 4.78 -5.89
C LYS A 140 25.84 5.00 -7.40
N PRO A 141 26.83 4.42 -8.09
CA PRO A 141 26.83 4.38 -9.54
C PRO A 141 25.60 3.60 -10.04
N SER A 142 24.97 4.11 -11.09
CA SER A 142 23.77 3.55 -11.69
C SER A 142 23.72 3.92 -13.17
N ALA A 143 23.10 3.07 -14.00
CA ALA A 143 22.88 3.35 -15.41
C ALA A 143 21.83 4.47 -15.61
N SER A 144 20.81 4.49 -14.75
CA SER A 144 19.79 5.54 -14.68
C SER A 144 20.03 6.46 -13.49
N LYS A 145 19.86 7.76 -13.70
CA LYS A 145 19.83 8.75 -12.62
C LYS A 145 18.46 8.70 -11.94
N GLY A 146 18.46 8.82 -10.62
CA GLY A 146 17.25 8.88 -9.83
C GLY A 146 17.57 9.32 -8.40
N LEU A 147 16.64 10.05 -7.80
CA LEU A 147 16.71 10.44 -6.40
C LEU A 147 15.74 9.56 -5.60
N TYR A 148 16.26 8.94 -4.54
CA TYR A 148 15.48 8.09 -3.65
C TYR A 148 15.42 8.73 -2.27
N VAL A 149 14.21 8.95 -1.75
CA VAL A 149 14.01 9.62 -0.46
C VAL A 149 13.02 8.81 0.37
N PHE A 150 13.46 8.36 1.53
CA PHE A 150 12.58 7.77 2.54
C PHE A 150 12.16 8.86 3.54
N CYS A 151 10.87 8.95 3.82
CA CYS A 151 10.29 9.87 4.78
C CYS A 151 9.42 9.12 5.79
N GLN A 152 9.51 9.51 7.05
CA GLN A 152 8.74 8.92 8.14
C GLN A 152 8.19 10.01 9.07
N ALA A 153 6.92 9.86 9.46
CA ALA A 153 6.25 10.61 10.50
C ALA A 153 5.41 9.66 11.36
N GLY A 154 5.95 9.25 12.51
CA GLY A 154 5.35 8.20 13.34
C GLY A 154 5.25 6.88 12.58
N ASN A 155 4.02 6.40 12.40
CA ASN A 155 3.72 5.17 11.64
C ASN A 155 3.50 5.43 10.14
N TYR A 156 3.44 6.69 9.70
CA TYR A 156 3.31 7.01 8.29
C TYR A 156 4.69 7.03 7.64
N GLN A 157 4.90 6.14 6.68
CA GLN A 157 6.17 5.95 5.98
C GLN A 157 5.93 5.99 4.48
N GLN A 158 6.81 6.66 3.76
CA GLN A 158 6.75 6.75 2.30
C GLN A 158 8.17 6.71 1.72
N LEU A 159 8.33 5.97 0.63
CA LEU A 159 9.57 5.88 -0.13
C LEU A 159 9.32 6.45 -1.53
N PHE A 160 10.09 7.46 -1.91
CA PHE A 160 9.92 8.19 -3.16
C PHE A 160 11.08 7.89 -4.11
N HIS A 161 10.78 7.57 -5.36
CA HIS A 161 11.71 7.65 -6.48
C HIS A 161 11.33 8.86 -7.34
N VAL A 162 12.30 9.74 -7.59
CA VAL A 162 12.10 11.06 -8.20
C VAL A 162 13.07 11.26 -9.35
N ASP A 163 12.59 11.84 -10.45
CA ASP A 163 13.39 12.20 -11.62
C ASP A 163 14.31 13.42 -11.36
N ASP A 164 15.16 13.73 -12.34
CA ASP A 164 16.05 14.91 -12.29
C ASP A 164 15.29 16.25 -12.24
N ALA A 165 14.03 16.29 -12.68
CA ALA A 165 13.17 17.48 -12.64
C ALA A 165 12.48 17.65 -11.27
N GLY A 166 12.51 16.62 -10.41
CA GLY A 166 11.87 16.60 -9.11
C GLY A 166 10.42 16.09 -9.12
N ASN A 167 10.01 15.37 -10.16
CA ASN A 167 8.71 14.69 -10.24
C ASN A 167 8.82 13.27 -9.68
N VAL A 168 7.80 12.84 -8.92
CA VAL A 168 7.73 11.47 -8.40
C VAL A 168 7.46 10.51 -9.55
N ILE A 169 8.43 9.62 -9.83
CA ILE A 169 8.31 8.54 -10.81
C ILE A 169 7.46 7.41 -10.22
N THR A 170 7.80 6.97 -9.02
CA THR A 170 7.09 5.88 -8.33
C THR A 170 7.28 5.97 -6.82
N ARG A 171 6.36 5.33 -6.09
CA ARG A 171 6.42 5.10 -4.63
C ARG A 171 6.46 3.61 -4.28
N ASP A 172 6.59 2.75 -5.29
CA ASP A 172 6.49 1.32 -5.14
C ASP A 172 7.74 0.73 -4.47
N ILE A 173 7.60 0.33 -3.21
CA ILE A 173 8.72 -0.09 -2.35
C ILE A 173 9.55 -1.22 -2.97
N PRO A 174 8.98 -2.36 -3.41
CA PRO A 174 9.74 -3.48 -3.98
C PRO A 174 10.57 -3.09 -5.20
N ARG A 175 10.01 -2.26 -6.10
CA ARG A 175 10.72 -1.75 -7.27
C ARG A 175 11.87 -0.84 -6.85
N ILE A 176 11.60 0.12 -5.96
CA ILE A 176 12.64 1.03 -5.47
C ILE A 176 13.76 0.24 -4.79
N LEU A 177 13.42 -0.72 -3.93
CA LEU A 177 14.39 -1.58 -3.26
C LEU A 177 15.26 -2.37 -4.24
N GLY A 178 14.69 -2.88 -5.34
CA GLY A 178 15.48 -3.55 -6.36
C GLY A 178 16.47 -2.64 -7.06
N VAL A 179 16.06 -1.41 -7.40
CA VAL A 179 16.96 -0.45 -8.04
C VAL A 179 18.08 0.00 -7.09
N ILE A 180 17.79 0.18 -5.80
CA ILE A 180 18.79 0.64 -4.82
C ILE A 180 19.64 -0.49 -4.22
N LYS A 181 19.25 -1.77 -4.38
CA LYS A 181 19.99 -2.94 -3.89
C LYS A 181 21.44 -2.89 -4.39
N CYS A 182 22.39 -3.09 -3.48
CA CYS A 182 23.82 -3.12 -3.79
C CYS A 182 24.58 -4.07 -2.87
N GLY A 183 25.75 -4.52 -3.33
CA GLY A 183 26.65 -5.35 -2.53
C GLY A 183 27.41 -4.54 -1.45
N PRO A 184 27.89 -5.20 -0.38
CA PRO A 184 28.54 -4.55 0.76
C PRO A 184 29.90 -3.90 0.44
N ALA A 185 30.53 -4.29 -0.66
CA ALA A 185 31.81 -3.75 -1.12
C ALA A 185 31.67 -2.46 -1.95
N LEU A 186 30.44 -2.03 -2.26
CA LEU A 186 30.21 -0.84 -3.05
C LEU A 186 30.39 0.41 -2.18
N GLU A 187 31.41 1.21 -2.49
CA GLU A 187 31.64 2.47 -1.79
C GLU A 187 30.67 3.56 -2.25
N GLY A 188 30.24 4.39 -1.30
CA GLY A 188 29.39 5.54 -1.56
C GLY A 188 30.11 6.62 -2.36
N GLN A 189 29.40 7.23 -3.30
CA GLN A 189 29.90 8.34 -4.11
C GLN A 189 29.48 9.70 -3.54
N LYS A 190 30.12 10.76 -4.05
CA LYS A 190 29.75 12.14 -3.74
C LYS A 190 28.34 12.43 -4.25
N LEU A 191 27.53 13.07 -3.41
CA LEU A 191 26.21 13.52 -3.79
C LEU A 191 26.27 14.54 -4.94
N PRO A 192 25.33 14.50 -5.89
CA PRO A 192 25.26 15.48 -6.97
C PRO A 192 24.93 16.88 -6.45
N GLU A 193 25.26 17.91 -7.23
CA GLU A 193 24.87 19.28 -6.92
C GLU A 193 23.34 19.43 -6.94
N GLY A 194 22.80 20.31 -6.09
CA GLY A 194 21.35 20.52 -5.98
C GLY A 194 20.59 19.40 -5.24
N TYR A 195 21.24 18.31 -4.84
CA TYR A 195 20.64 17.18 -4.11
C TYR A 195 19.76 17.63 -2.93
N ASN A 196 20.28 18.52 -2.07
CA ASN A 196 19.56 18.98 -0.88
C ASN A 196 18.26 19.73 -1.25
N ILE A 197 18.26 20.49 -2.35
CA ILE A 197 17.07 21.21 -2.81
C ILE A 197 15.98 20.21 -3.21
N SER A 198 16.36 19.18 -3.97
CA SER A 198 15.44 18.11 -4.38
C SER A 198 14.90 17.32 -3.19
N VAL A 199 15.74 16.95 -2.22
CA VAL A 199 15.29 16.28 -0.98
C VAL A 199 14.33 17.15 -0.18
N MET A 200 14.62 18.45 -0.03
CA MET A 200 13.74 19.37 0.70
C MET A 200 12.39 19.57 0.00
N ARG A 201 12.35 19.50 -1.33
CA ARG A 201 11.09 19.50 -2.10
C ARG A 201 10.24 18.27 -1.76
N VAL A 202 10.83 17.08 -1.78
CA VAL A 202 10.14 15.83 -1.41
C VAL A 202 9.67 15.86 0.04
N LYS A 203 10.53 16.33 0.96
CA LYS A 203 10.16 16.46 2.38
C LYS A 203 8.96 17.40 2.58
N ARG A 204 8.92 18.53 1.88
CA ARG A 204 7.79 19.46 1.94
C ARG A 204 6.50 18.82 1.44
N GLN A 205 6.57 18.11 0.31
CA GLN A 205 5.43 17.37 -0.23
C GLN A 205 4.92 16.32 0.78
N PHE A 206 5.82 15.56 1.38
CA PHE A 206 5.47 14.58 2.42
C PHE A 206 4.82 15.22 3.64
N GLU A 207 5.33 16.37 4.10
CA GLU A 207 4.73 17.11 5.23
C GLU A 207 3.34 17.65 4.92
N GLU A 208 3.10 18.12 3.69
CA GLU A 208 1.79 18.58 3.23
C GLU A 208 0.80 17.41 3.18
N GLU A 209 1.20 16.26 2.61
CA GLU A 209 0.40 15.02 2.59
C GLU A 209 0.09 14.52 4.01
N PHE A 210 1.08 14.51 4.90
CA PHE A 210 0.90 14.07 6.29
C PHE A 210 -0.05 14.98 7.07
N LYS A 211 0.01 16.31 6.85
CA LYS A 211 -0.92 17.27 7.47
C LYS A 211 -2.35 17.08 6.98
N HIS A 212 -2.54 16.88 5.68
CA HIS A 212 -3.86 16.60 5.10
C HIS A 212 -4.47 15.35 5.73
N ARG A 213 -3.67 14.28 5.83
CA ARG A 213 -4.08 13.01 6.43
C ARG A 213 -4.36 13.09 7.93
N GLN A 214 -3.63 13.92 8.68
CA GLN A 214 -3.97 14.17 10.09
C GLN A 214 -5.27 14.95 10.23
N ALA A 215 -5.50 15.97 9.40
CA ALA A 215 -6.76 16.71 9.40
C ALA A 215 -7.95 15.82 9.01
N GLU A 216 -7.79 14.95 8.01
CA GLU A 216 -8.79 13.93 7.65
C GLU A 216 -9.06 12.97 8.80
N ARG A 217 -8.03 12.47 9.51
CA ARG A 217 -8.21 11.60 10.67
C ARG A 217 -8.86 12.29 11.86
N GLU A 218 -8.58 13.56 12.09
CA GLU A 218 -9.23 14.36 13.14
C GLU A 218 -10.69 14.68 12.79
N HIS A 219 -11.02 14.84 11.51
CA HIS A 219 -12.38 15.06 11.02
C HIS A 219 -13.17 13.76 10.78
N THR A 220 -12.50 12.62 10.59
CA THR A 220 -13.11 11.29 10.54
C THR A 220 -13.25 10.78 11.97
N LEU A 221 -14.33 11.21 12.65
CA LEU A 221 -14.71 10.62 13.93
C LEU A 221 -14.77 9.10 13.78
N SER A 222 -13.77 8.39 14.34
CA SER A 222 -13.77 6.93 14.27
C SER A 222 -15.05 6.44 14.96
N LEU A 223 -15.92 5.78 14.21
CA LEU A 223 -17.17 5.26 14.74
C LEU A 223 -16.85 4.37 15.95
N THR A 224 -17.43 4.72 17.09
CA THR A 224 -17.35 3.92 18.31
C THR A 224 -17.81 2.49 18.02
N GLN A 225 -17.40 1.53 18.87
CA GLN A 225 -17.83 0.13 18.73
C GLN A 225 -19.38 0.02 18.71
N GLY A 226 -20.06 0.86 19.49
CA GLY A 226 -21.52 0.97 19.50
C GLY A 226 -22.10 1.50 18.18
N GLN A 227 -21.54 2.57 17.62
CA GLN A 227 -21.96 3.10 16.31
C GLN A 227 -21.75 2.07 15.19
N ARG A 228 -20.60 1.36 15.16
CA ARG A 228 -20.34 0.28 14.19
C ARG A 228 -21.30 -0.89 14.34
N TYR A 229 -21.70 -1.24 15.55
CA TYR A 229 -22.71 -2.27 15.80
C TYR A 229 -24.08 -1.83 15.27
N VAL A 230 -24.53 -0.63 15.62
CA VAL A 230 -25.83 -0.08 15.20
C VAL A 230 -25.92 0.02 13.68
N LEU A 231 -24.90 0.57 13.02
CA LEU A 231 -24.89 0.68 11.55
C LEU A 231 -24.93 -0.69 10.85
N ARG A 232 -24.31 -1.71 11.43
CA ARG A 232 -24.36 -3.08 10.92
C ARG A 232 -25.76 -3.68 11.04
N GLU A 233 -26.39 -3.56 12.21
CA GLU A 233 -27.74 -4.06 12.45
C GLU A 233 -28.77 -3.33 11.58
N LEU A 234 -28.66 -2.01 11.44
CA LEU A 234 -29.51 -1.21 10.54
C LEU A 234 -29.40 -1.67 9.08
N ARG A 235 -28.19 -2.00 8.62
CA ARG A 235 -27.96 -2.51 7.25
C ARG A 235 -28.56 -3.89 7.03
N VAL A 236 -28.50 -4.77 8.04
CA VAL A 236 -29.19 -6.08 8.00
C VAL A 236 -30.71 -5.89 7.94
N LEU A 237 -31.25 -4.98 8.76
CA LEU A 237 -32.68 -4.67 8.81
C LEU A 237 -33.18 -4.06 7.49
N PHE A 238 -32.38 -3.19 6.86
CA PHE A 238 -32.70 -2.58 5.57
C PHE A 238 -32.82 -3.62 4.45
N ASN A 239 -31.92 -4.60 4.43
CA ASN A 239 -31.90 -5.66 3.41
C ASN A 239 -32.99 -6.73 3.61
N THR A 240 -33.55 -6.83 4.82
CA THR A 240 -34.56 -7.85 5.16
C THR A 240 -35.99 -7.32 5.14
N THR A 241 -36.19 -6.00 5.18
CA THR A 241 -37.54 -5.42 5.16
C THR A 241 -37.99 -5.06 3.74
N GLU A 242 -39.26 -5.37 3.42
CA GLU A 242 -39.93 -4.92 2.20
C GLU A 242 -40.77 -3.64 2.43
N ASP A 243 -40.89 -3.20 3.68
CA ASP A 243 -41.63 -1.97 4.04
C ASP A 243 -40.81 -0.71 3.73
N GLU A 244 -41.24 0.04 2.72
CA GLU A 244 -40.62 1.29 2.28
C GLU A 244 -40.62 2.39 3.35
N ASN A 245 -41.62 2.43 4.24
CA ASN A 245 -41.61 3.38 5.35
C ASN A 245 -40.53 3.03 6.37
N LEU A 246 -40.34 1.73 6.64
CA LEU A 246 -39.30 1.27 7.56
C LEU A 246 -37.91 1.50 6.97
N LYS A 247 -37.71 1.28 5.65
CA LYS A 247 -36.46 1.64 4.96
C LYS A 247 -36.13 3.12 5.06
N ALA A 248 -37.12 4.00 4.88
CA ALA A 248 -36.93 5.44 5.03
C ALA A 248 -36.50 5.82 6.45
N GLN A 249 -37.08 5.20 7.48
CA GLN A 249 -36.67 5.39 8.88
C GLN A 249 -35.25 4.87 9.16
N ILE A 250 -34.88 3.72 8.60
CA ILE A 250 -33.53 3.15 8.73
C ILE A 250 -32.48 4.08 8.11
N LEU A 251 -32.74 4.66 6.94
CA LEU A 251 -31.83 5.62 6.29
C LEU A 251 -31.63 6.90 7.12
N ILE A 252 -32.67 7.37 7.80
CA ILE A 252 -32.56 8.52 8.72
C ILE A 252 -31.67 8.15 9.92
N LEU A 253 -31.83 6.95 10.48
CA LEU A 253 -31.01 6.46 11.58
C LEU A 253 -29.54 6.23 11.14
N GLU A 254 -29.30 5.68 9.95
CA GLU A 254 -27.95 5.47 9.43
C GLU A 254 -27.18 6.80 9.31
N ARG A 255 -27.86 7.87 8.87
CA ARG A 255 -27.29 9.22 8.81
C ARG A 255 -27.02 9.84 10.18
N ALA A 256 -27.80 9.50 11.20
CA ALA A 256 -27.64 10.04 12.55
C ALA A 256 -26.50 9.34 13.33
N PHE A 257 -26.15 8.10 12.95
CA PHE A 257 -25.10 7.31 13.60
C PHE A 257 -23.74 7.35 12.86
N ARG A 258 -23.69 7.88 11.64
CA ARG A 258 -22.46 8.27 10.93
C ARG A 258 -21.95 9.62 11.44
#